data_AF-Q1IJV3-F1
#
_entry.id   AF-Q1IJV3-F1
#
_cell.length_a   1.000
_cell.length_b   1.000
_cell.length_c   1.000
_cell.angle_alpha   90.00
_cell.angle_beta   90.00
_cell.angle_gamma   90.00
#
_symmetry.space_group_name_H-M   'P 1'
#
loop_
_entity.id
_entity.type
_entity.pdbx_description
1 polymer ?
#
loop_
_entity_poly.entity_id
_entity_poly.type
_entity_poly.pdbx_seq_one_letter_code
_entity_poly.pdbx_strand_id
1 'polypeptide(L)'
;MKKIWLAVAAVVLVGVVAATAQSAGMLRRHGARNFWVRHIMADLDITDQQREQIKQVLKDEKPNIQALVQRAEAERVELRTMNTFDEAKVRSVAESNSSLYVDAIVEREKVRTKIFTVLTPEQRTKVNKMIEQCHEGVQERLENLGEEL
;
A
#
# COMPACT_ATOMS: atom_id res chain seq x y z
N MET A 1 -36.89 32.64 15.18
CA MET A 1 -37.60 32.56 13.89
C MET A 1 -36.58 32.62 12.75
N LYS A 2 -36.48 31.54 11.94
CA LYS A 2 -36.17 31.48 10.49
C LYS A 2 -34.93 32.27 10.00
N LYS A 3 -33.85 31.68 9.46
CA LYS A 3 -33.77 30.65 8.40
C LYS A 3 -32.45 29.86 8.49
N ILE A 4 -32.57 28.54 8.43
CA ILE A 4 -31.49 27.55 8.18
C ILE A 4 -31.45 27.29 6.66
N TRP A 5 -30.28 26.82 6.16
CA TRP A 5 -29.92 26.35 4.80
C TRP A 5 -29.27 27.43 3.90
N LEU A 6 -28.06 27.28 3.35
CA LEU A 6 -27.38 26.09 2.83
C LEU A 6 -25.86 26.10 3.13
N ALA A 7 -25.45 25.29 4.11
CA ALA A 7 -24.09 24.78 4.26
C ALA A 7 -24.05 23.36 3.66
N VAL A 8 -23.87 23.21 2.34
CA VAL A 8 -23.67 21.89 1.70
C VAL A 8 -22.69 21.90 0.50
N ALA A 9 -22.26 23.05 -0.05
CA ALA A 9 -21.60 23.06 -1.36
C ALA A 9 -20.07 22.75 -1.40
N ALA A 10 -19.40 22.42 -0.28
CA ALA A 10 -17.95 22.18 -0.32
C ALA A 10 -17.42 21.01 0.53
N VAL A 11 -18.30 20.10 0.98
CA VAL A 11 -17.89 18.91 1.77
C VAL A 11 -17.92 17.61 0.95
N VAL A 12 -18.48 17.61 -0.26
CA VAL A 12 -18.57 16.37 -1.07
C VAL A 12 -17.32 16.09 -1.92
N LEU A 13 -16.35 16.99 -2.01
CA LEU A 13 -15.10 16.72 -2.77
C LEU A 13 -13.94 16.14 -1.93
N VAL A 14 -14.05 16.07 -0.60
CA VAL A 14 -12.98 15.53 0.26
C VAL A 14 -13.24 14.07 0.68
N GLY A 15 -14.48 13.58 0.59
CA GLY A 15 -14.86 12.24 1.08
C GLY A 15 -14.47 11.03 0.22
N VAL A 16 -14.05 11.22 -1.03
CA VAL A 16 -13.75 10.09 -1.95
C VAL A 16 -12.27 10.02 -2.37
N VAL A 17 -11.45 11.03 -2.06
CA VAL A 17 -10.01 10.99 -2.37
C VAL A 17 -9.23 10.18 -1.32
N ALA A 18 -9.71 10.04 -0.09
CA ALA A 18 -9.00 9.25 0.93
C ALA A 18 -8.96 7.73 0.63
N ALA A 19 -9.89 7.21 -0.19
CA ALA A 19 -9.93 5.80 -0.59
C ALA A 19 -9.27 5.53 -1.96
N THR A 20 -8.96 6.56 -2.77
CA THR A 20 -8.32 6.40 -4.09
C THR A 20 -6.90 7.00 -4.16
N ALA A 21 -6.55 7.93 -3.26
CA ALA A 21 -5.17 8.38 -3.10
C ALA A 21 -4.28 7.33 -2.43
N GLN A 22 -4.85 6.38 -1.68
CA GLN A 22 -4.11 5.22 -1.18
C GLN A 22 -3.74 4.21 -2.28
N SER A 23 -4.51 4.12 -3.38
CA SER A 23 -4.23 3.19 -4.47
C SER A 23 -3.40 3.79 -5.64
N ALA A 24 -3.34 5.13 -5.76
CA ALA A 24 -2.43 5.81 -6.69
C ALA A 24 -1.07 6.20 -6.06
N GLY A 25 -1.04 6.53 -4.76
CA GLY A 25 0.18 6.88 -4.03
C GLY A 25 1.08 5.67 -3.70
N MET A 26 0.51 4.47 -3.58
CA MET A 26 1.28 3.28 -3.22
C MET A 26 2.26 2.83 -4.32
N LEU A 27 2.01 3.20 -5.58
CA LEU A 27 2.87 2.84 -6.72
C LEU A 27 3.74 3.99 -7.26
N ARG A 28 3.55 5.25 -6.83
CA ARG A 28 4.57 6.32 -6.99
C ARG A 28 5.62 6.32 -5.88
N ARG A 29 5.51 5.40 -4.92
CA ARG A 29 6.48 5.15 -3.84
C ARG A 29 7.54 4.10 -4.23
N HIS A 30 7.86 3.96 -5.52
CA HIS A 30 8.94 3.05 -5.94
C HIS A 30 10.30 3.46 -5.34
N GLY A 31 10.53 4.77 -5.15
CA GLY A 31 11.70 5.30 -4.44
C GLY A 31 11.67 5.00 -2.94
N ALA A 32 10.57 5.29 -2.24
CA ALA A 32 10.51 5.12 -0.79
C ALA A 32 10.33 3.65 -0.36
N ARG A 33 9.70 2.79 -1.17
CA ARG A 33 9.56 1.35 -0.88
C ARG A 33 10.87 0.60 -1.10
N ASN A 34 11.61 0.91 -2.19
CA ASN A 34 12.95 0.35 -2.39
C ASN A 34 13.97 0.92 -1.40
N PHE A 35 13.84 2.19 -1.00
CA PHE A 35 14.70 2.79 0.02
C PHE A 35 14.48 2.16 1.40
N TRP A 36 13.22 1.97 1.83
CA TRP A 36 12.89 1.31 3.10
C TRP A 36 13.37 -0.14 3.14
N VAL A 37 13.07 -0.94 2.11
CA VAL A 37 13.49 -2.34 2.06
C VAL A 37 15.01 -2.45 2.02
N ARG A 38 15.71 -1.59 1.28
CA ARG A 38 17.18 -1.61 1.20
C ARG A 38 17.86 -1.18 2.50
N HIS A 39 17.34 -0.15 3.18
CA HIS A 39 17.88 0.30 4.47
C HIS A 39 17.58 -0.71 5.58
N ILE A 40 16.36 -1.23 5.67
CA ILE A 40 16.02 -2.27 6.65
C ILE A 40 16.85 -3.53 6.44
N MET A 41 17.00 -4.01 5.20
CA MET A 41 17.82 -5.20 4.95
C MET A 41 19.31 -4.98 5.27
N ALA A 42 19.82 -3.75 5.14
CA ALA A 42 21.17 -3.40 5.56
C ALA A 42 21.26 -3.35 7.09
N ASP A 43 20.27 -2.75 7.75
CA ASP A 43 20.21 -2.62 9.21
C ASP A 43 19.99 -3.97 9.90
N LEU A 44 19.37 -4.95 9.25
CA LEU A 44 19.13 -6.27 9.83
C LEU A 44 20.34 -7.21 9.79
N ASP A 45 21.47 -6.77 9.23
CA ASP A 45 22.69 -7.60 9.10
C ASP A 45 22.38 -8.97 8.48
N ILE A 46 21.58 -8.98 7.40
CA ILE A 46 21.12 -10.20 6.73
C ILE A 46 22.32 -10.95 6.13
N THR A 47 22.51 -12.22 6.52
CA THR A 47 23.60 -13.06 6.00
C THR A 47 23.35 -13.45 4.54
N ASP A 48 24.40 -13.87 3.83
CA ASP A 48 24.26 -14.34 2.44
C ASP A 48 23.34 -15.56 2.32
N GLN A 49 23.35 -16.45 3.32
CA GLN A 49 22.45 -17.59 3.36
C GLN A 49 20.99 -17.15 3.51
N GLN A 50 20.71 -16.20 4.40
CA GLN A 50 19.36 -15.63 4.57
C GLN A 50 18.91 -14.90 3.30
N ARG A 51 19.81 -14.18 2.63
CA ARG A 51 19.53 -13.50 1.37
C ARG A 51 19.10 -14.48 0.28
N GLU A 52 19.77 -15.62 0.15
CA GLU A 52 19.41 -16.62 -0.85
C GLU A 52 18.05 -17.27 -0.53
N GLN A 53 17.77 -17.56 0.74
CA GLN A 53 16.45 -18.06 1.16
C GLN A 53 15.33 -17.06 0.85
N ILE A 54 15.53 -15.77 1.15
CA ILE A 54 14.57 -14.70 0.83
C ILE A 54 14.35 -14.61 -0.68
N LYS A 55 15.44 -14.68 -1.47
CA LYS A 55 15.36 -14.65 -2.92
C LYS A 55 14.57 -15.83 -3.48
N GLN A 56 14.75 -17.02 -2.90
CA GLN A 56 13.98 -18.20 -3.29
C GLN A 56 12.48 -18.01 -2.98
N VAL A 57 12.13 -17.52 -1.78
CA VAL A 57 10.73 -17.19 -1.43
C VAL A 57 10.12 -16.23 -2.45
N LEU A 58 10.85 -15.17 -2.82
CA LEU A 58 10.37 -14.19 -3.80
C LEU A 58 10.27 -14.78 -5.22
N LYS A 59 11.16 -15.70 -5.59
CA LYS A 59 11.13 -16.40 -6.87
C LYS A 59 9.91 -17.32 -6.98
N ASP A 60 9.58 -18.02 -5.90
CA ASP A 60 8.44 -18.93 -5.84
C ASP A 60 7.10 -18.18 -5.92
N GLU A 61 7.01 -17.01 -5.29
CA GLU A 61 5.80 -16.17 -5.32
C GLU A 61 5.76 -15.19 -6.51
N LYS A 62 6.85 -15.09 -7.29
CA LYS A 62 6.94 -14.18 -8.44
C LYS A 62 5.76 -14.32 -9.41
N PRO A 63 5.29 -15.53 -9.79
CA PRO A 63 4.16 -15.65 -10.71
C PRO A 63 2.87 -15.03 -10.14
N ASN A 64 2.58 -15.23 -8.86
CA ASN A 64 1.41 -14.68 -8.18
C ASN A 64 1.47 -13.15 -8.13
N ILE A 65 2.64 -12.62 -7.77
CA ILE A 65 2.89 -11.17 -7.75
C ILE A 65 2.75 -10.58 -9.16
N GLN A 66 3.28 -11.24 -10.18
CA GLN A 66 3.19 -10.78 -11.57
C GLN A 66 1.74 -10.73 -12.06
N ALA A 67 0.93 -11.73 -11.75
CA ALA A 67 -0.49 -11.74 -12.11
C ALA A 67 -1.24 -10.55 -11.48
N LEU A 68 -0.98 -10.26 -10.19
CA LEU A 68 -1.57 -9.12 -9.50
C LEU A 68 -1.15 -7.77 -10.12
N VAL A 69 0.14 -7.62 -10.46
CA VAL A 69 0.66 -6.40 -11.10
C VAL A 69 0.05 -6.21 -12.49
N GLN A 70 -0.08 -7.27 -13.28
CA GLN A 70 -0.69 -7.20 -14.61
C GLN A 70 -2.16 -6.78 -14.52
N ARG A 71 -2.94 -7.35 -13.59
CA ARG A 71 -4.33 -6.93 -13.36
C ARG A 71 -4.42 -5.45 -12.95
N ALA A 72 -3.56 -5.01 -12.02
CA ALA A 72 -3.55 -3.62 -11.56
C ALA A 72 -3.21 -2.63 -12.68
N GLU A 73 -2.28 -3.01 -13.58
CA GLU A 73 -1.94 -2.17 -14.72
C GLU A 73 -3.07 -2.10 -15.74
N ALA A 74 -3.75 -3.23 -16.00
CA ALA A 74 -4.91 -3.25 -16.88
C ALA A 74 -6.03 -2.33 -16.39
N GLU A 75 -6.40 -2.41 -15.10
CA GLU A 75 -7.41 -1.53 -14.47
C GLU A 75 -7.02 -0.05 -14.55
N ARG A 76 -5.72 0.26 -14.39
CA ARG A 76 -5.20 1.63 -14.51
C ARG A 76 -5.26 2.16 -15.93
N VAL A 77 -4.86 1.35 -16.90
CA VAL A 77 -4.92 1.71 -18.31
C VAL A 77 -6.37 1.96 -18.70
N GLU A 78 -7.30 1.13 -18.24
CA GLU A 78 -8.73 1.28 -18.52
C GLU A 78 -9.29 2.63 -18.04
N LEU A 79 -8.91 3.07 -16.83
CA LEU A 79 -9.32 4.39 -16.32
C LEU A 79 -8.59 5.55 -17.01
N ARG A 80 -7.29 5.40 -17.32
CA ARG A 80 -6.47 6.47 -17.91
C ARG A 80 -6.79 6.75 -19.37
N THR A 81 -7.21 5.73 -20.11
CA THR A 81 -7.53 5.84 -21.55
C THR A 81 -8.96 6.31 -21.80
N MET A 82 -9.77 6.46 -20.74
CA MET A 82 -11.13 6.93 -20.83
C MET A 82 -11.16 8.45 -21.11
N ASN A 83 -11.69 8.83 -22.28
CA ASN A 83 -11.73 10.24 -22.73
C ASN A 83 -12.93 11.03 -22.17
N THR A 84 -13.95 10.35 -21.65
CA THR A 84 -15.17 10.93 -21.11
C THR A 84 -15.58 10.18 -19.85
N PHE A 85 -16.11 10.89 -18.85
CA PHE A 85 -16.54 10.23 -17.62
C PHE A 85 -17.68 9.23 -17.87
N ASP A 86 -17.46 7.98 -17.45
CA ASP A 86 -18.46 6.91 -17.42
C ASP A 86 -18.50 6.33 -15.99
N GLU A 87 -19.56 6.65 -15.25
CA GLU A 87 -19.70 6.22 -13.86
C GLU A 87 -19.79 4.69 -13.73
N ALA A 88 -20.49 4.03 -14.65
CA ALA A 88 -20.67 2.58 -14.61
C ALA A 88 -19.32 1.88 -14.80
N LYS A 89 -18.51 2.38 -15.74
CA LYS A 89 -17.15 1.87 -15.96
C LYS A 89 -16.23 2.12 -14.76
N VAL A 90 -16.27 3.32 -14.18
CA VAL A 90 -15.48 3.64 -12.99
C VAL A 90 -15.85 2.74 -11.81
N ARG A 91 -17.15 2.51 -11.57
CA ARG A 91 -17.63 1.61 -10.51
C ARG A 91 -17.16 0.18 -10.74
N SER A 92 -17.27 -0.33 -11.97
CA SER A 92 -16.83 -1.68 -12.32
C SER A 92 -15.32 -1.87 -12.07
N VAL A 93 -14.48 -0.91 -12.48
CA VAL A 93 -13.05 -0.96 -12.19
C VAL A 93 -12.79 -0.86 -10.68
N ALA A 94 -13.52 -0.03 -9.94
CA ALA A 94 -13.37 0.08 -8.49
C ALA A 94 -13.73 -1.23 -7.76
N GLU A 95 -14.78 -1.92 -8.18
CA GLU A 95 -15.17 -3.23 -7.67
C GLU A 95 -14.08 -4.28 -7.95
N SER A 96 -13.53 -4.31 -9.16
CA SER A 96 -12.41 -5.19 -9.52
C SER A 96 -11.17 -4.90 -8.66
N ASN A 97 -10.83 -3.62 -8.50
CA ASN A 97 -9.68 -3.18 -7.72
C ASN A 97 -9.81 -3.56 -6.23
N SER A 98 -11.02 -3.61 -5.68
CA SER A 98 -11.27 -4.13 -4.32
C SER A 98 -10.83 -5.59 -4.19
N SER A 99 -11.23 -6.44 -5.14
CA SER A 99 -10.81 -7.85 -5.16
C SER A 99 -9.29 -7.99 -5.30
N LEU A 100 -8.69 -7.19 -6.19
CA LEU A 100 -7.24 -7.15 -6.38
C LEU A 100 -6.51 -6.77 -5.10
N TYR A 101 -7.03 -5.80 -4.35
CA TYR A 101 -6.44 -5.34 -3.11
C TYR A 101 -6.48 -6.42 -2.02
N VAL A 102 -7.58 -7.17 -1.93
CA VAL A 102 -7.69 -8.34 -1.03
C VAL A 102 -6.62 -9.37 -1.38
N ASP A 103 -6.53 -9.78 -2.65
CA ASP A 103 -5.56 -10.76 -3.11
C ASP A 103 -4.12 -10.30 -2.83
N ALA A 104 -3.84 -9.01 -3.07
CA ALA A 104 -2.53 -8.41 -2.83
C ALA A 104 -2.15 -8.35 -1.34
N ILE A 105 -3.10 -8.13 -0.43
CA ILE A 105 -2.85 -8.21 1.01
C ILE A 105 -2.48 -9.64 1.41
N VAL A 106 -3.27 -10.62 0.96
CA VAL A 106 -3.03 -12.03 1.28
C VAL A 106 -1.65 -12.46 0.79
N GLU A 107 -1.30 -12.15 -0.45
CA GLU A 107 0.00 -12.51 -1.02
C GLU A 107 1.15 -11.79 -0.30
N ARG A 108 0.98 -10.51 0.06
CA ARG A 108 1.97 -9.77 0.83
C ARG A 108 2.23 -10.40 2.20
N GLU A 109 1.18 -10.73 2.95
CA GLU A 109 1.33 -11.30 4.29
C GLU A 109 1.90 -12.74 4.25
N LYS A 110 1.57 -13.51 3.20
CA LYS A 110 2.18 -14.82 2.94
C LYS A 110 3.70 -14.70 2.71
N VAL A 111 4.13 -13.82 1.81
CA VAL A 111 5.56 -13.55 1.56
C VAL A 111 6.24 -13.04 2.83
N ARG A 112 5.63 -12.08 3.53
CA ARG A 112 6.18 -11.51 4.78
C ARG A 112 6.40 -12.59 5.83
N THR A 113 5.42 -13.46 6.04
CA THR A 113 5.51 -14.53 7.03
C THR A 113 6.63 -15.51 6.70
N LYS A 114 6.75 -15.92 5.42
CA LYS A 114 7.85 -16.77 4.95
C LYS A 114 9.22 -16.12 5.20
N ILE A 115 9.38 -14.84 4.85
CA ILE A 115 10.63 -14.10 5.10
C ILE A 115 10.91 -14.00 6.61
N PHE A 116 9.90 -13.77 7.44
CA PHE A 116 10.05 -13.65 8.89
C PHE A 116 10.62 -14.93 9.51
N THR A 117 10.30 -16.11 8.95
CA THR A 117 10.87 -17.39 9.42
C THR A 117 12.37 -17.52 9.19
N VAL A 118 12.92 -16.84 8.19
CA VAL A 118 14.36 -16.83 7.84
C VAL A 118 15.19 -15.99 8.84
N LEU A 119 14.55 -15.04 9.52
CA LEU A 119 15.21 -14.12 10.44
C LEU A 119 15.48 -14.76 11.81
N THR A 120 16.58 -14.35 12.46
CA THR A 120 16.89 -14.71 13.86
C THR A 120 15.94 -14.00 14.84
N PRO A 121 15.81 -14.47 16.09
CA PRO A 121 15.01 -13.80 17.11
C PRO A 121 15.38 -12.31 17.32
N GLU A 122 16.67 -11.99 17.27
CA GLU A 122 17.19 -10.63 17.44
C GLU A 122 16.80 -9.74 16.25
N GLN A 123 16.95 -10.26 15.02
CA GLN A 123 16.52 -9.57 13.80
C GLN A 123 15.01 -9.32 13.80
N ARG A 124 14.20 -10.30 14.23
CA ARG A 124 12.74 -10.15 14.35
C ARG A 124 12.36 -9.05 15.34
N THR A 125 13.05 -8.99 16.49
CA THR A 125 12.86 -7.91 17.48
C THR A 125 13.16 -6.55 16.87
N LYS A 126 14.26 -6.43 16.10
CA LYS A 126 14.62 -5.19 15.40
C LYS A 126 13.57 -4.80 14.37
N VAL A 127 13.05 -5.74 13.57
CA VAL A 127 11.95 -5.49 12.62
C VAL A 127 10.72 -4.95 13.34
N ASN A 128 10.30 -5.58 14.45
CA ASN A 128 9.12 -5.16 15.19
C ASN A 128 9.26 -3.74 15.74
N LYS A 129 10.44 -3.39 16.27
CA LYS A 129 10.72 -2.02 16.73
C LYS A 129 10.65 -0.99 15.59
N MET A 130 11.16 -1.34 14.40
CA MET A 130 11.08 -0.45 13.24
C MET A 130 9.62 -0.26 12.77
N ILE A 131 8.78 -1.30 12.89
CA ILE A 131 7.34 -1.20 12.58
C ILE A 131 6.65 -0.26 13.57
N GLU A 132 6.93 -0.40 14.86
CA GLU A 132 6.39 0.45 15.93
C GLU A 132 6.75 1.93 15.71
N GLN A 133 8.04 2.22 15.47
CA GLN A 133 8.50 3.59 15.16
C GLN A 133 7.83 4.18 13.91
N CYS A 134 7.60 3.34 12.90
CA CYS A 134 6.88 3.77 11.69
C CYS A 134 5.41 4.11 12.01
N HIS A 135 4.76 3.34 12.88
CA HIS A 135 3.40 3.62 13.32
C HIS A 135 3.30 4.91 14.12
N GLU A 136 4.21 5.12 15.08
CA GLU A 136 4.28 6.36 15.87
C GLU A 136 4.47 7.59 14.97
N GLY A 137 5.41 7.54 14.03
CA GLY A 137 5.64 8.66 13.09
C GLY A 137 4.49 8.90 12.11
N VAL A 138 3.63 7.91 11.87
CA VAL A 138 2.38 8.11 11.12
C VAL A 138 1.31 8.73 12.00
N GLN A 139 1.19 8.31 13.26
CA GLN A 139 0.24 8.89 14.23
C GLN A 139 0.52 10.38 14.47
N GLU A 140 1.77 10.73 14.73
CA GLU A 140 2.20 12.13 14.91
C GLU A 140 1.83 13.00 13.69
N ARG A 141 2.02 12.48 12.47
CA ARG A 141 1.62 13.20 11.24
C ARG A 141 0.11 13.38 11.14
N LEU A 142 -0.67 12.39 11.57
CA LEU A 142 -2.14 12.48 11.54
C LEU A 142 -2.65 13.49 12.58
N GLU A 143 -2.02 13.55 13.76
CA GLU A 143 -2.32 14.54 14.79
C GLU A 143 -2.00 15.95 14.31
N ASN A 144 -0.81 16.17 13.74
CA ASN A 144 -0.40 17.46 13.20
C ASN A 144 -1.28 17.92 12.02
N LEU A 145 -1.76 17.00 11.17
CA LEU A 145 -2.72 17.32 10.10
C LEU A 145 -4.09 17.77 10.63
N GLY A 146 -4.46 17.36 11.84
CA GLY A 146 -5.70 17.77 12.51
C GLY A 146 -5.64 19.17 13.11
N GLU A 147 -4.45 19.69 13.40
CA GLU A 147 -4.23 21.04 13.94
C GLU A 147 -4.11 22.13 12.85
N GLU A 148 -3.81 21.75 11.60
CA GLU A 148 -3.68 22.68 10.46
C GLU A 148 -5.00 22.97 9.72
N LEU A 149 -6.14 22.46 10.19
CA LEU A 149 -7.49 22.64 9.61
C LEU A 149 -8.42 23.44 10.52
#